data_AF-A0A2V6Z8Z1-F1
#
_entry.id   AF-A0A2V6Z8Z1-F1
#
_cell.length_a   1.000
_cell.length_b   1.000
_cell.length_c   1.000
_cell.angle_alpha   90.00
_cell.angle_beta   90.00
_cell.angle_gamma   90.00
#
_symmetry.space_group_name_H-M   'P 1'
#
loop_
_entity.id
_entity.type
_entity.pdbx_description
1 polymer ?
#
loop_
_entity_poly.entity_id
_entity_poly.type
_entity_poly.pdbx_seq_one_letter_code
_entity_poly.pdbx_strand_id
1 'polypeptide(L)'
;MRSAFSWRSGCRASADDLARGPTRLLPCAATLNGEDDMSRALVTSLAAFAAFASGAVDASAQGLVTMQKLSASLANELVGESVAACAQKGYTVTAVVVDLDGVRQALLRGNGAPIHTLDNAFYKAYSAASLTLARKEDSTKAVAERIGKN
;
A
#
# COMPACT_ATOMS: atom_id res chain seq x y z
N MET A 1 6.01 25.45 21.26
CA MET A 1 6.53 24.06 21.33
C MET A 1 5.87 23.24 20.22
N ARG A 2 6.39 23.32 19.00
CA ARG A 2 5.98 22.49 17.85
C ARG A 2 7.16 21.56 17.58
N SER A 3 7.11 20.34 18.10
CA SER A 3 8.07 19.30 17.72
C SER A 3 7.63 18.72 16.38
N ALA A 4 8.08 19.33 15.30
CA ALA A 4 8.05 18.75 13.97
C ALA A 4 8.88 17.46 14.00
N PHE A 5 8.23 16.30 13.91
CA PHE A 5 8.90 15.04 13.64
C PHE A 5 9.29 15.07 12.16
N SER A 6 10.46 15.66 11.89
CA SER A 6 11.07 15.74 10.57
C SER A 6 11.53 14.34 10.16
N TRP A 7 10.62 13.56 9.57
CA TRP A 7 10.99 12.42 8.75
C TRP A 7 11.47 12.92 7.39
N ARG A 8 12.78 12.98 7.21
CA ARG A 8 13.39 13.27 5.91
C ARG A 8 14.64 12.43 5.73
N SER A 9 14.70 11.81 4.54
CA SER A 9 15.73 10.95 3.93
C SER A 9 15.69 9.46 4.34
N GLY A 10 15.45 8.50 3.44
CA GLY A 10 15.28 8.62 1.99
C GLY A 10 14.83 7.33 1.32
N CYS A 11 13.66 7.38 0.71
CA CYS A 11 13.31 6.69 -0.54
C CYS A 11 12.21 7.53 -1.19
N ARG A 12 12.62 8.45 -2.05
CA ARG A 12 11.70 9.23 -2.89
C ARG A 12 11.36 8.34 -4.07
N ALA A 13 10.35 7.49 -3.93
CA ALA A 13 9.65 6.98 -5.10
C ALA A 13 8.86 8.16 -5.68
N SER A 14 9.30 8.65 -6.83
CA SER A 14 8.58 9.69 -7.56
C SER A 14 7.23 9.14 -7.99
N ALA A 15 6.15 9.83 -7.65
CA ALA A 15 4.79 9.47 -8.04
C ALA A 15 4.48 9.70 -9.53
N ASP A 16 5.48 10.07 -10.34
CA ASP A 16 5.37 10.29 -11.79
C ASP A 16 5.62 9.01 -12.64
N ASP A 17 5.95 7.87 -12.02
CA ASP A 17 6.34 6.63 -12.73
C ASP A 17 5.20 5.59 -12.94
N LEU A 18 3.96 5.92 -12.54
CA LEU A 18 2.81 5.00 -12.61
C LEU A 18 1.86 5.25 -13.80
N ALA A 19 2.28 6.04 -14.79
CA ALA A 19 1.54 6.28 -16.03
C ALA A 19 2.28 5.79 -17.31
N ARG A 20 3.19 4.82 -17.17
CA ARG A 20 3.79 4.15 -18.33
C ARG A 20 3.83 2.64 -18.07
N GLY A 21 2.95 1.93 -18.76
CA GLY A 21 2.74 0.49 -18.64
C GLY A 21 3.99 -0.38 -18.92
N PRO A 22 3.85 -1.70 -18.79
CA PRO A 22 4.97 -2.63 -18.79
C PRO A 22 5.42 -2.92 -20.22
N THR A 23 6.33 -2.11 -20.74
CA THR A 23 6.99 -2.39 -22.03
C THR A 23 8.48 -2.18 -21.91
N ARG A 24 9.15 -3.14 -21.27
CA ARG A 24 10.58 -3.43 -21.50
C ARG A 24 10.94 -4.85 -21.06
N LEU A 25 10.26 -5.84 -21.65
CA LEU A 25 10.91 -7.11 -21.90
C LEU A 25 11.70 -6.94 -23.20
N LEU A 26 13.03 -6.88 -23.06
CA LEU A 26 13.95 -7.05 -24.19
C LEU A 26 13.75 -8.44 -24.79
N PRO A 27 13.58 -8.57 -26.11
CA PRO A 27 13.90 -9.80 -26.82
C PRO A 27 15.42 -9.89 -27.04
N CYS A 28 15.96 -11.05 -26.69
CA CYS A 28 17.26 -11.52 -27.13
C CYS A 28 17.28 -11.55 -28.67
N ALA A 29 18.36 -11.04 -29.26
CA ALA A 29 18.50 -10.73 -30.67
C ALA A 29 18.15 -11.87 -31.65
N ALA A 30 17.54 -11.51 -32.78
CA ALA A 30 17.72 -12.20 -34.05
C ALA A 30 17.61 -11.17 -35.18
N THR A 31 18.76 -10.75 -35.70
CA THR A 31 18.87 -10.05 -36.98
C THR A 31 18.62 -11.04 -38.12
N LEU A 32 17.68 -10.74 -39.01
CA LEU A 32 17.66 -11.29 -40.37
C LEU A 32 17.26 -10.16 -41.32
N ASN A 33 18.27 -9.60 -42.00
CA ASN A 33 18.06 -8.92 -43.27
C ASN A 33 17.81 -10.00 -44.33
N GLY A 34 16.81 -9.78 -45.18
CA GLY A 34 16.50 -10.62 -46.33
C GLY A 34 15.41 -9.96 -47.14
N GLU A 35 15.82 -9.24 -48.18
CA GLU A 35 15.00 -8.92 -49.34
C GLU A 35 14.26 -10.18 -49.82
N ASP A 36 12.98 -10.06 -50.17
CA ASP A 36 12.44 -10.60 -51.42
C ASP A 36 10.97 -10.18 -51.63
N ASP A 37 10.78 -9.57 -52.81
CA ASP A 37 9.54 -9.22 -53.47
C ASP A 37 8.68 -10.48 -53.74
N MET A 38 7.37 -10.33 -53.95
CA MET A 38 6.40 -11.39 -54.33
C MET A 38 5.64 -12.14 -53.21
N SER A 39 4.73 -11.47 -52.49
CA SER A 39 3.54 -12.14 -51.90
C SER A 39 2.41 -11.19 -51.46
N ARG A 40 2.15 -10.13 -52.25
CA ARG A 40 1.11 -9.12 -51.95
C ARG A 40 -0.29 -9.46 -52.49
N ALA A 41 -0.50 -10.69 -52.99
CA ALA A 41 -1.74 -11.06 -53.67
C ALA A 41 -2.72 -11.91 -52.84
N LEU A 42 -2.36 -12.34 -51.63
CA LEU A 42 -3.20 -13.22 -50.80
C LEU A 42 -3.76 -12.56 -49.53
N VAL A 43 -3.44 -11.29 -49.30
CA VAL A 43 -3.74 -10.57 -48.04
C VAL A 43 -5.09 -9.83 -48.08
N THR A 44 -5.74 -9.73 -49.24
CA THR A 44 -6.93 -8.88 -49.42
C THR A 44 -8.26 -9.54 -49.05
N SER A 45 -8.31 -10.86 -48.82
CA SER A 45 -9.57 -11.57 -48.53
C SER A 45 -9.86 -11.85 -47.05
N LEU A 46 -8.89 -11.68 -46.15
CA LEU A 46 -9.09 -11.86 -44.70
C LEU A 46 -9.35 -10.55 -43.95
N ALA A 47 -9.33 -9.41 -44.65
CA ALA A 47 -9.56 -8.09 -44.04
C ALA A 47 -11.06 -7.77 -43.81
N ALA A 48 -11.97 -8.49 -44.48
CA ALA A 48 -13.40 -8.18 -44.41
C ALA A 48 -14.16 -8.83 -43.24
N PHE A 49 -13.59 -9.84 -42.57
CA PHE A 49 -14.20 -10.49 -41.39
C PHE A 49 -13.70 -9.94 -40.05
N ALA A 50 -12.70 -9.07 -40.05
CA ALA A 50 -12.15 -8.45 -38.83
C ALA A 50 -12.91 -7.17 -38.41
N ALA A 51 -13.88 -6.71 -39.19
CA ALA A 51 -14.57 -5.44 -38.97
C ALA A 51 -15.77 -5.50 -37.99
N PHE A 52 -16.12 -6.68 -37.46
CA PHE A 52 -17.30 -6.84 -36.58
C PHE A 52 -16.99 -7.24 -35.13
N ALA A 53 -15.72 -7.34 -34.74
CA ALA A 53 -15.32 -7.75 -33.38
C ALA A 53 -14.81 -6.59 -32.49
N SER A 54 -14.94 -5.34 -32.94
CA SER A 54 -14.48 -4.16 -32.18
C SER A 54 -15.62 -3.51 -31.39
N GLY A 55 -16.49 -4.31 -30.77
CA GLY A 55 -17.32 -3.88 -29.67
C GLY A 55 -16.56 -4.12 -28.36
N ALA A 56 -15.52 -3.33 -28.09
CA ALA A 56 -14.93 -3.30 -26.76
C ALA A 56 -16.01 -2.73 -25.83
N VAL A 57 -16.73 -3.62 -25.15
CA VAL A 57 -17.58 -3.21 -24.03
C VAL A 57 -16.58 -2.72 -22.99
N ASP A 58 -16.55 -1.41 -22.77
CA ASP A 58 -15.85 -0.84 -21.64
C ASP A 58 -16.67 -1.25 -20.42
N ALA A 59 -16.39 -2.44 -19.89
CA ALA A 59 -16.90 -2.90 -18.62
C ALA A 59 -16.22 -2.05 -17.54
N SER A 60 -16.61 -0.78 -17.45
CA SER A 60 -16.32 0.04 -16.27
C SER A 60 -16.85 -0.74 -15.08
N ALA A 61 -15.98 -1.20 -14.20
CA ALA A 61 -16.39 -1.89 -12.99
C ALA A 61 -17.08 -0.87 -12.09
N GLN A 62 -18.40 -0.66 -12.27
CA GLN A 62 -19.17 0.24 -11.44
C GLN A 62 -19.25 -0.37 -10.04
N GLY A 63 -18.52 0.20 -9.08
CA GLY A 63 -18.56 -0.21 -7.67
C GLY A 63 -17.23 -0.59 -7.03
N LEU A 64 -16.08 -0.45 -7.70
CA LEU A 64 -14.78 -0.66 -7.05
C LEU A 64 -14.45 0.53 -6.12
N VAL A 65 -14.42 0.29 -4.81
CA VAL A 65 -13.98 1.27 -3.82
C VAL A 65 -12.48 1.15 -3.64
N THR A 66 -11.74 2.18 -4.05
CA THR A 66 -10.31 2.29 -3.82
C THR A 66 -10.04 2.85 -2.43
N MET A 67 -9.33 2.11 -1.59
CA MET A 67 -8.92 2.56 -0.25
C MET A 67 -7.40 2.63 -0.14
N GLN A 68 -6.91 3.67 0.54
CA GLN A 68 -5.49 3.81 0.84
C GLN A 68 -5.13 2.90 2.01
N LYS A 69 -4.17 2.01 1.79
CA LYS A 69 -3.76 0.99 2.76
C LYS A 69 -2.26 1.02 2.98
N LEU A 70 -1.84 0.66 4.19
CA LEU A 70 -0.43 0.56 4.52
C LEU A 70 0.16 -0.72 3.94
N SER A 71 1.32 -0.64 3.28
CA SER A 71 1.99 -1.83 2.77
C SER A 71 2.50 -2.71 3.92
N ALA A 72 2.53 -4.02 3.71
CA ALA A 72 2.98 -4.96 4.74
C ALA A 72 4.47 -4.74 5.11
N SER A 73 5.31 -4.36 4.16
CA SER A 73 6.72 -4.04 4.41
C SER A 73 6.87 -2.83 5.34
N LEU A 74 6.12 -1.75 5.07
CA LEU A 74 6.14 -0.54 5.90
C LEU A 74 5.57 -0.83 7.30
N ALA A 75 4.53 -1.66 7.42
CA ALA A 75 3.99 -2.05 8.72
C ALA A 75 5.03 -2.77 9.59
N ASN A 76 5.82 -3.67 8.99
CA ASN A 76 6.88 -4.39 9.68
C ASN A 76 8.02 -3.46 10.12
N GLU A 77 8.40 -2.50 9.28
CA GLU A 77 9.40 -1.49 9.62
C GLU A 77 8.94 -0.63 10.81
N LEU A 78 7.69 -0.16 10.78
CA LEU A 78 7.11 0.66 11.85
C LEU A 78 7.10 -0.04 13.21
N VAL A 79 6.73 -1.32 13.28
CA VAL A 79 6.74 -2.05 14.56
C VAL A 79 8.17 -2.29 15.05
N GLY A 80 9.12 -2.56 14.15
CA GLY A 80 10.53 -2.72 14.45
C GLY A 80 11.14 -1.46 15.06
N GLU A 81 10.96 -0.33 14.38
CA GLU A 81 11.45 0.96 14.84
C GLU A 81 10.78 1.42 16.14
N SER A 82 9.47 1.21 16.28
CA SER A 82 8.75 1.59 17.50
C SER A 82 9.30 0.87 18.73
N VAL A 83 9.56 -0.44 18.61
CA VAL A 83 10.15 -1.22 19.70
C VAL A 83 11.59 -0.77 19.96
N ALA A 84 12.39 -0.55 18.91
CA ALA A 84 13.78 -0.08 19.05
C ALA A 84 13.86 1.30 19.72
N ALA A 85 13.02 2.25 19.32
CA ALA A 85 12.96 3.59 19.89
C ALA A 85 12.51 3.59 21.36
N CYS A 86 11.59 2.71 21.74
CA CYS A 86 11.19 2.52 23.13
C CYS A 86 12.27 1.81 23.96
N ALA A 87 12.97 0.83 23.38
CA ALA A 87 14.06 0.12 24.04
C ALA A 87 15.24 1.06 24.35
N GLN A 88 15.59 1.98 23.44
CA GLN A 88 16.61 3.02 23.68
C GLN A 88 16.26 3.93 24.87
N LYS A 89 14.97 4.05 25.21
CA LYS A 89 14.48 4.82 26.35
C LYS A 89 14.31 3.97 27.62
N GLY A 90 14.69 2.69 27.57
CA GLY A 90 14.56 1.77 28.70
C GLY A 90 13.17 1.17 28.90
N TYR A 91 12.25 1.32 27.93
CA TYR A 91 10.89 0.76 28.02
C TYR A 91 10.77 -0.58 27.29
N THR A 92 10.15 -1.57 27.93
CA THR A 92 9.79 -2.86 27.33
C THR A 92 8.34 -2.83 26.86
N VAL A 93 8.15 -2.74 25.55
CA VAL A 93 6.82 -2.53 24.95
C VAL A 93 6.49 -3.57 23.88
N THR A 94 5.22 -3.65 23.52
CA THR A 94 4.76 -4.32 22.30
C THR A 94 4.20 -3.28 21.35
N ALA A 95 4.62 -3.34 20.09
CA ALA A 95 4.08 -2.52 19.02
C ALA A 95 3.20 -3.37 18.11
N VAL A 96 2.10 -2.80 17.64
CA VAL A 96 1.18 -3.44 16.69
C VAL A 96 0.62 -2.38 15.76
N VAL A 97 0.54 -2.75 14.49
CA VAL A 97 -0.07 -1.93 13.44
C VAL A 97 -1.34 -2.65 12.99
N VAL A 98 -2.45 -1.92 13.04
CA VAL A 98 -3.78 -2.41 12.65
C VAL A 98 -4.23 -1.61 11.43
N ASP A 99 -4.72 -2.33 10.43
CA ASP A 99 -5.28 -1.75 9.22
C ASP A 99 -6.71 -1.22 9.47
N LEU A 100 -7.25 -0.42 8.56
CA LEU A 100 -8.61 0.14 8.68
C LEU A 100 -9.69 -0.95 8.65
N ASP A 101 -9.37 -2.11 8.10
CA ASP A 101 -10.24 -3.30 8.13
C ASP A 101 -10.26 -3.99 9.50
N GLY A 102 -9.51 -3.50 10.49
CA GLY A 102 -9.41 -4.06 11.84
C GLY A 102 -8.45 -5.25 11.95
N VAL A 103 -7.75 -5.59 10.87
CA VAL A 103 -6.78 -6.70 10.82
C VAL A 103 -5.41 -6.25 11.33
N ARG A 104 -4.73 -7.11 12.09
CA ARG A 104 -3.33 -6.90 12.51
C ARG A 104 -2.41 -7.11 11.32
N GLN A 105 -1.81 -6.03 10.83
CA GLN A 105 -0.89 -6.08 9.70
C GLN A 105 0.52 -6.47 10.13
N ALA A 106 0.96 -6.00 11.29
CA ALA A 106 2.25 -6.34 11.89
C ALA A 106 2.18 -6.27 13.42
N LEU A 107 2.96 -7.12 14.09
CA LEU A 107 3.06 -7.16 15.55
C LEU A 107 4.48 -7.53 15.95
N LEU A 108 5.03 -6.80 16.92
CA LEU A 108 6.32 -7.11 17.52
C LEU A 108 6.28 -6.92 19.03
N ARG A 109 6.62 -7.98 19.76
CA ARG A 109 6.79 -7.95 21.21
C ARG A 109 8.27 -7.70 21.52
N GLY A 110 8.56 -6.63 22.24
CA GLY A 110 9.90 -6.37 22.76
C GLY A 110 10.31 -7.38 23.84
N ASN A 111 11.61 -7.60 23.97
CA ASN A 111 12.18 -8.49 24.98
C ASN A 111 11.77 -8.02 26.39
N GLY A 112 11.24 -8.94 27.20
CA GLY A 112 10.79 -8.63 28.56
C GLY A 112 9.46 -7.87 28.67
N ALA A 113 8.76 -7.59 27.57
CA ALA A 113 7.42 -7.02 27.64
C ALA A 113 6.42 -8.04 28.26
N PRO A 114 5.52 -7.65 29.17
CA PRO A 114 4.53 -8.56 29.78
C PRO A 114 3.57 -9.19 28.74
N ILE A 115 3.03 -10.39 29.02
CA ILE A 115 2.18 -11.09 28.04
C ILE A 115 0.91 -10.32 27.66
N HIS A 116 0.32 -9.57 28.60
CA HIS A 116 -0.92 -8.83 28.38
C HIS A 116 -0.73 -7.57 27.50
N THR A 117 0.52 -7.15 27.25
CA THR A 117 0.76 -6.01 26.36
C THR A 117 0.45 -6.32 24.91
N LEU A 118 0.40 -7.60 24.53
CA LEU A 118 -0.03 -8.05 23.20
C LEU A 118 -1.46 -7.60 22.90
N ASP A 119 -2.41 -8.01 23.76
CA ASP A 119 -3.82 -7.68 23.57
C ASP A 119 -4.09 -6.20 23.87
N ASN A 120 -3.46 -5.64 24.89
CA ASN A 120 -3.63 -4.22 25.22
C ASN A 120 -3.15 -3.29 24.09
N ALA A 121 -2.01 -3.61 23.45
CA ALA A 121 -1.55 -2.84 22.30
C ALA A 121 -2.52 -2.96 21.13
N PHE A 122 -3.05 -4.18 20.90
CA PHE A 122 -4.01 -4.41 19.83
C PHE A 122 -5.31 -3.63 20.04
N TYR A 123 -5.93 -3.69 21.22
CA TYR A 123 -7.16 -2.95 21.48
C TYR A 123 -7.00 -1.44 21.36
N LYS A 124 -5.82 -0.91 21.74
CA LYS A 124 -5.49 0.51 21.53
C LYS A 124 -5.37 0.87 20.06
N ALA A 125 -4.66 0.07 19.27
CA ALA A 125 -4.49 0.31 17.84
C ALA A 125 -5.82 0.15 17.07
N TYR A 126 -6.61 -0.87 17.41
CA TYR A 126 -7.94 -1.09 16.84
C TYR A 126 -8.88 0.08 17.16
N SER A 127 -8.90 0.52 18.42
CA SER A 127 -9.71 1.66 18.84
C SER A 127 -9.28 2.95 18.17
N ALA A 128 -7.97 3.14 17.94
CA ALA A 128 -7.47 4.24 17.12
C ALA A 128 -8.06 4.13 15.72
N ALA A 129 -7.79 3.05 14.99
CA ALA A 129 -8.25 2.86 13.61
C ALA A 129 -9.77 3.06 13.44
N SER A 130 -10.59 2.60 14.40
CA SER A 130 -12.05 2.73 14.32
C SER A 130 -12.60 4.11 14.71
N LEU A 131 -12.01 4.77 15.71
CA LEU A 131 -12.58 6.00 16.28
C LEU A 131 -11.97 7.28 15.73
N THR A 132 -10.68 7.26 15.35
CA THR A 132 -9.97 8.46 14.91
C THR A 132 -10.47 8.95 13.56
N LEU A 133 -10.76 8.04 12.62
CA LEU A 133 -11.28 8.40 11.30
C LEU A 133 -12.67 9.04 11.36
N ALA A 134 -13.56 8.47 12.18
CA ALA A 134 -14.92 8.97 12.33
C ALA A 134 -14.95 10.37 12.96
N ARG A 135 -13.99 10.66 13.84
CA ARG A 135 -13.98 11.90 14.61
C ARG A 135 -12.99 12.97 14.08
N LYS A 136 -12.04 12.58 13.22
CA LYS A 136 -10.94 13.40 12.68
C LYS A 136 -9.92 13.82 13.76
N GLU A 137 -9.50 12.89 14.60
CA GLU A 137 -8.48 13.10 15.63
C GLU A 137 -7.25 12.22 15.42
N ASP A 138 -6.08 12.70 15.83
CA ASP A 138 -4.83 12.00 15.52
C ASP A 138 -4.47 10.89 16.53
N SER A 139 -5.22 10.72 17.63
CA SER A 139 -4.88 9.77 18.70
C SER A 139 -6.07 9.37 19.58
N THR A 140 -6.01 8.16 20.15
CA THR A 140 -6.96 7.69 21.18
C THR A 140 -7.00 8.60 22.41
N LYS A 141 -5.90 9.27 22.75
CA LYS A 141 -5.87 10.27 23.83
C LYS A 141 -6.79 11.45 23.53
N ALA A 142 -6.71 12.00 22.32
CA ALA A 142 -7.56 13.12 21.91
C ALA A 142 -9.04 12.72 21.92
N VAL A 143 -9.34 11.50 21.46
CA VAL A 143 -10.69 10.92 21.53
C VAL A 143 -11.18 10.83 22.98
N ALA A 144 -10.36 10.33 23.90
CA ALA A 144 -10.72 10.20 25.32
C ALA A 144 -10.94 11.56 26.00
N GLU A 145 -10.06 12.54 25.76
CA GLU A 145 -10.18 13.89 26.33
C GLU A 145 -11.46 14.62 25.89
N ARG A 146 -11.95 14.36 24.67
CA ARG A 146 -13.19 14.95 24.17
C ARG A 146 -14.43 14.34 24.84
N ILE A 147 -14.42 13.04 25.12
CA ILE A 147 -15.55 12.36 25.75
C ILE A 147 -15.68 12.78 27.23
N GLY A 148 -14.57 12.92 27.94
CA GLY A 148 -14.58 13.30 29.36
C GLY A 148 -14.86 14.78 29.65
N LYS A 149 -15.08 15.61 28.62
CA LYS A 149 -15.44 17.03 28.77
C LYS A 149 -16.94 17.30 28.70
N ASN A 150 -17.75 16.27 28.45
CA ASN A 150 -19.21 16.29 28.53
C ASN A 150 -19.68 15.80 29.90
#